data_AF-A0A1C6TND6-F1
#
_entry.id   AF-A0A1C6TND6-F1
#
_cell.length_a   1.000
_cell.length_b   1.000
_cell.length_c   1.000
_cell.angle_alpha   90.00
_cell.angle_beta   90.00
_cell.angle_gamma   90.00
#
_symmetry.space_group_name_H-M   'P 1'
#
loop_
_entity.id
_entity.type
_entity.pdbx_description
1 polymer ?
#
loop_
_entity_poly.entity_id
_entity_poly.type
_entity_poly.pdbx_seq_one_letter_code
_entity_poly.pdbx_strand_id
1 'polypeptide(L)'
;MVGRTTVDGLLLVDDIGDIADLVVESGTGSAWSPVTGYDTGPDNALATGQPITTLIAPPGGYWAGPRVRVTARWGWPAVPDEISRAALLLANRLYMRKDSPAGWSAPPSGARCGCPAGTPTWKSWSDRTSCPASPDPRGGPLCPPSNRSSPA
;
A
#
# COMPACT_ATOMS: atom_id res chain seq x y z
N MET A 1 7.34 13.81 -16.50
CA MET A 1 6.42 14.62 -15.69
C MET A 1 6.30 16.02 -16.30
N VAL A 2 5.14 16.67 -16.23
CA VAL A 2 5.00 18.11 -16.55
C VAL A 2 4.48 18.82 -15.32
N GLY A 3 5.25 19.78 -14.80
CA GLY A 3 4.95 20.53 -13.60
C GLY A 3 4.67 22.01 -13.87
N ARG A 4 4.00 22.65 -12.91
CA ARG A 4 3.86 24.10 -12.85
C ARG A 4 4.88 24.63 -11.87
N THR A 5 5.55 25.72 -12.24
CA THR A 5 6.58 26.35 -11.44
C THR A 5 5.95 27.18 -10.34
N THR A 6 6.54 27.19 -9.13
CA THR A 6 6.11 28.12 -8.08
C THR A 6 6.72 29.50 -8.31
N VAL A 7 6.20 30.49 -7.58
CA VAL A 7 6.65 31.89 -7.67
C VAL A 7 8.11 32.08 -7.27
N ASP A 8 8.68 31.17 -6.47
CA ASP A 8 10.05 31.26 -5.96
C ASP A 8 11.08 30.55 -6.85
N GLY A 9 10.69 30.14 -8.06
CA GLY A 9 11.56 29.40 -8.97
C GLY A 9 11.77 27.93 -8.56
N LEU A 10 11.08 27.46 -7.52
CA LEU A 10 11.08 26.06 -7.11
C LEU A 10 10.10 25.25 -7.96
N LEU A 11 10.55 24.09 -8.43
CA LEU A 11 9.73 23.10 -9.08
C LEU A 11 9.73 21.83 -8.24
N LEU A 12 8.56 21.46 -7.71
CA LEU A 12 8.37 20.16 -7.07
C LEU A 12 8.25 19.10 -8.16
N VAL A 13 9.02 18.03 -8.01
CA VAL A 13 9.08 16.92 -8.96
C VAL A 13 8.83 15.62 -8.21
N ASP A 14 8.35 14.60 -8.93
CA ASP A 14 8.35 13.24 -8.40
C ASP A 14 9.79 12.77 -8.12
N ASP A 15 9.95 11.71 -7.32
CA ASP A 15 11.25 11.18 -6.91
C ASP A 15 12.15 10.86 -8.13
N ILE A 16 13.23 11.63 -8.31
CA ILE A 16 14.24 11.37 -9.35
C ILE A 16 15.38 10.56 -8.72
N GLY A 17 15.62 9.37 -9.25
CA GLY A 17 16.64 8.44 -8.76
C GLY A 17 17.96 8.50 -9.52
N ASP A 18 18.04 9.20 -10.65
CA ASP A 18 19.27 9.31 -11.44
C ASP A 18 19.27 10.60 -12.29
N ILE A 19 20.45 11.21 -12.44
CA ILE A 19 20.69 12.41 -13.25
C ILE A 19 21.28 12.10 -14.64
N ALA A 20 21.73 10.87 -14.90
CA ALA A 20 22.41 10.53 -16.16
C ALA A 20 21.55 10.77 -17.41
N ASP A 21 20.22 10.64 -17.29
CA ASP A 21 19.25 10.84 -18.37
C ASP A 21 18.26 11.99 -18.07
N LEU A 22 18.64 12.91 -17.17
CA LEU A 22 17.77 14.01 -16.75
C LEU A 22 17.71 15.11 -17.82
N VAL A 23 16.53 15.27 -18.43
CA VAL A 23 16.22 16.33 -19.40
C VAL A 23 15.15 17.24 -18.81
N VAL A 24 15.47 18.53 -18.71
CA VAL A 24 14.57 19.57 -18.22
C VAL A 24 14.32 20.57 -19.34
N GLU A 25 13.05 20.81 -19.63
CA GLU A 25 12.63 21.72 -20.69
C GLU A 25 11.52 22.64 -20.18
N SER A 26 11.54 23.91 -20.55
CA SER A 26 10.48 24.86 -20.23
C SER A 26 9.79 25.33 -21.50
N GLY A 27 8.48 25.59 -21.41
CA GLY A 27 7.72 26.00 -22.58
C GLY A 27 6.21 25.91 -22.44
N THR A 28 5.52 26.02 -23.58
CA THR A 28 4.06 25.93 -23.69
C THR A 28 3.65 25.27 -24.99
N GLY A 29 2.60 24.44 -24.93
CA GLY A 29 2.03 23.80 -26.10
C GLY A 29 3.05 22.94 -26.84
N SER A 30 3.37 23.32 -28.08
CA SER A 30 4.32 22.64 -28.96
C SER A 30 5.76 23.18 -28.90
N ALA A 31 6.00 24.29 -28.20
CA ALA A 31 7.33 24.89 -28.08
C ALA A 31 7.95 24.56 -26.71
N TRP A 32 9.03 23.78 -26.72
CA TRP A 32 9.80 23.38 -25.54
C TRP A 32 11.27 23.71 -25.77
N SER A 33 11.89 24.39 -24.81
CA SER A 33 13.30 24.77 -24.87
C SER A 33 14.06 24.08 -23.73
N PRO A 34 15.22 23.46 -24.00
CA PRO A 34 16.02 22.84 -22.95
C PRO A 34 16.54 23.89 -21.98
N VAL A 35 16.46 23.60 -20.69
CA VAL A 35 16.98 24.43 -19.61
C VAL A 35 18.20 23.73 -19.02
N THR A 36 19.29 24.48 -18.86
CA THR A 36 20.54 24.00 -18.23
C THR A 36 20.91 24.92 -17.07
N GLY A 37 21.74 24.44 -16.14
CA GLY A 37 22.17 25.21 -14.97
C GLY A 37 21.12 25.32 -13.87
N TYR A 38 20.22 24.35 -13.77
CA TYR A 38 19.30 24.20 -12.64
C TYR A 38 20.00 23.48 -11.48
N ASP A 39 19.60 23.80 -10.25
CA ASP A 39 20.09 23.11 -9.05
C ASP A 39 19.07 22.04 -8.59
N THR A 40 19.57 20.98 -7.95
CA THR A 40 18.76 19.87 -7.47
C THR A 40 18.65 19.90 -5.95
N GLY A 41 17.45 19.71 -5.41
CA GLY A 41 17.22 19.58 -3.98
C GLY A 41 16.59 18.23 -3.60
N PRO A 42 16.91 17.67 -2.43
CA PRO A 42 17.90 18.13 -1.44
C PRO A 42 19.36 18.08 -1.94
N ASP A 43 20.22 18.92 -1.36
CA ASP A 43 21.65 18.90 -1.67
C ASP A 43 22.25 17.52 -1.34
N ASN A 44 23.05 16.99 -2.25
CA ASN A 44 23.67 15.67 -2.12
C ASN A 44 22.68 14.49 -1.97
N ALA A 45 21.41 14.64 -2.38
CA ALA A 45 20.41 13.58 -2.28
C ALA A 45 20.89 12.24 -2.86
N LEU A 46 21.48 12.25 -4.05
CA LEU A 46 21.99 11.02 -4.67
C LEU A 46 23.17 10.41 -3.91
N ALA A 47 24.00 11.22 -3.26
CA ALA A 47 25.11 10.73 -2.44
C ALA A 47 24.63 10.12 -1.11
N THR A 48 23.48 10.58 -0.59
CA THR A 48 22.83 10.01 0.59
C THR A 48 21.87 8.87 0.26
N GLY A 49 21.75 8.48 -1.02
CA GLY A 49 20.84 7.43 -1.47
C GLY A 49 19.37 7.85 -1.43
N GLN A 50 19.09 9.15 -1.37
CA GLN A 50 17.75 9.72 -1.40
C GLN A 50 17.40 10.21 -2.81
N PRO A 51 16.12 10.14 -3.21
CA PRO A 51 15.70 10.73 -4.47
C PRO A 51 15.74 12.27 -4.41
N ILE A 52 16.01 12.88 -5.56
CA ILE A 52 15.84 14.32 -5.75
C ILE A 52 14.35 14.59 -5.88
N THR A 53 13.85 15.57 -5.12
CA THR A 53 12.41 15.90 -5.06
C THR A 53 12.12 17.31 -5.56
N THR A 54 13.14 18.15 -5.67
CA THR A 54 12.98 19.52 -6.14
C THR A 54 14.04 19.88 -7.18
N LEU A 55 13.62 20.71 -8.13
CA LEU A 55 14.50 21.41 -9.05
C LEU A 55 14.36 22.91 -8.81
N ILE A 56 15.46 23.61 -8.75
CA ILE A 56 15.52 25.06 -8.53
C ILE A 56 15.97 25.70 -9.83
N ALA A 57 15.28 26.77 -10.23
CA ALA A 57 15.65 27.54 -11.41
C ALA A 57 17.10 28.07 -11.31
N PRO A 58 17.76 28.33 -12.44
CA PRO A 58 19.13 28.85 -12.46
C PRO A 58 19.30 30.12 -11.60
N PRO A 59 20.50 30.36 -11.02
CA PRO A 59 20.76 31.52 -10.17
C PRO A 59 20.35 32.85 -10.84
N GLY A 60 19.48 33.61 -10.16
CA GLY A 60 18.97 34.89 -10.66
C GLY A 60 17.87 34.78 -11.73
N GLY A 61 17.34 33.57 -11.97
CA GLY A 61 16.39 33.29 -13.03
C GLY A 61 15.03 32.76 -12.55
N TYR A 62 14.08 32.81 -13.47
CA TYR A 62 12.80 32.11 -13.42
C TYR A 62 12.80 31.08 -14.56
N TRP A 63 11.97 30.05 -14.44
CA TRP A 63 11.75 29.13 -15.55
C TRP A 63 11.22 29.88 -16.79
N ALA A 64 11.79 29.60 -17.95
CA ALA A 64 11.38 30.25 -19.21
C ALA A 64 10.06 29.64 -19.70
N GLY A 65 8.96 29.99 -19.04
CA GLY A 65 7.59 29.59 -19.37
C GLY A 65 6.77 29.11 -18.16
N PRO A 66 5.43 29.05 -18.29
CA PRO A 66 4.52 28.64 -17.22
C PRO A 66 4.54 27.13 -16.93
N ARG A 67 5.19 26.31 -17.76
CA ARG A 67 5.28 24.85 -17.59
C ARG A 67 6.70 24.37 -17.80
N VAL A 68 7.06 23.36 -17.02
CA VAL A 68 8.34 22.65 -17.13
C VAL A 68 8.05 21.18 -17.35
N ARG A 69 8.70 20.59 -18.34
CA ARG A 69 8.71 19.17 -18.63
C ARG A 69 10.02 18.59 -18.11
N VAL A 70 9.91 17.52 -17.33
CA VAL A 70 11.04 16.79 -16.78
C VAL A 70 10.94 15.35 -17.26
N THR A 71 12.02 14.89 -17.88
CA THR A 71 12.23 13.49 -18.26
C THR A 71 13.38 12.98 -17.44
N ALA A 72 13.12 11.97 -16.62
CA ALA A 72 14.09 11.42 -15.69
C ALA A 72 13.76 9.93 -15.42
N ARG A 73 14.68 9.23 -14.78
CA ARG A 73 14.38 7.93 -14.17
C ARG A 73 13.75 8.16 -12.79
N TRP A 74 12.48 7.80 -12.69
CA TRP A 74 11.68 7.99 -11.49
C TRP A 74 11.87 6.84 -10.49
N GLY A 75 11.84 7.18 -9.21
CA GLY A 75 11.99 6.25 -8.09
C GLY A 75 13.25 6.50 -7.29
N TRP A 76 13.61 5.52 -6.45
CA TRP A 76 14.77 5.61 -5.58
C TRP A 76 16.05 5.26 -6.35
N PRO A 77 17.19 5.94 -6.07
CA PRO A 77 18.48 5.63 -6.68
C PRO A 77 18.93 4.20 -6.35
N ALA A 78 18.74 3.80 -5.10
CA ALA A 78 18.92 2.44 -4.62
C ALA A 78 17.86 2.17 -3.54
N VAL A 79 17.23 0.99 -3.59
CA VAL A 79 16.25 0.60 -2.57
C VAL A 79 17.01 0.23 -1.30
N PRO A 80 16.72 0.84 -0.13
CA PRO A 80 17.35 0.48 1.13
C PRO A 80 17.07 -0.97 1.50
N ASP A 81 17.99 -1.56 2.24
CA ASP A 81 17.87 -2.95 2.66
C ASP A 81 16.69 -3.15 3.63
N GLU A 82 16.33 -2.15 4.45
CA GLU A 82 15.16 -2.27 5.33
C GLU A 82 13.85 -2.42 4.53
N ILE A 83 13.71 -1.67 3.43
CA ILE A 83 12.53 -1.76 2.55
C ILE A 83 12.49 -3.13 1.87
N SER A 84 13.64 -3.62 1.40
CA SER A 84 13.77 -4.94 0.79
C SER A 84 13.38 -6.07 1.75
N ARG A 85 13.88 -6.01 3.00
CA ARG A 85 13.51 -6.98 4.05
C ARG A 85 12.02 -6.91 4.39
N ALA A 86 11.45 -5.70 4.49
CA ALA A 86 10.02 -5.53 4.76
C ALA A 86 9.14 -6.12 3.64
N ALA A 87 9.54 -5.94 2.38
CA ALA A 87 8.85 -6.51 1.23
C ALA A 87 8.86 -8.05 1.26
N LEU A 88 9.98 -8.66 1.63
CA LEU A 88 10.07 -10.12 1.81
C LEU A 88 9.17 -10.65 2.93
N LEU A 89 9.09 -9.94 4.05
CA LEU A 89 8.18 -10.30 5.15
C LEU A 89 6.71 -10.22 4.72
N LEU A 90 6.34 -9.19 3.95
CA LEU A 90 4.99 -9.04 3.40
C LEU A 90 4.69 -10.16 2.39
N ALA A 91 5.63 -10.46 1.49
CA ALA A 91 5.51 -11.52 0.51
C ALA A 91 5.31 -12.89 1.18
N ASN A 92 6.05 -13.17 2.26
CA ASN A 92 5.86 -14.40 3.04
C ASN A 92 4.46 -14.48 3.66
N ARG A 93 3.95 -13.38 4.23
CA ARG A 93 2.58 -13.35 4.78
C ARG A 93 1.52 -13.60 3.72
N LEU A 94 1.68 -13.02 2.53
CA LEU A 94 0.78 -13.25 1.40
C LEU A 94 0.87 -14.70 0.90
N TYR A 95 2.09 -15.24 0.83
CA TYR A 95 2.34 -16.63 0.46
C TYR A 95 1.63 -17.60 1.41
N MET A 96 1.75 -17.41 2.73
CA MET A 96 1.09 -18.29 3.70
C MET A 96 -0.45 -18.15 3.68
N ARG A 97 -1.00 -17.01 3.27
CA ARG A 97 -2.45 -16.81 3.15
C ARG A 97 -3.07 -17.59 1.99
N LYS A 98 -2.32 -17.88 0.92
CA LYS A 98 -2.84 -18.68 -0.20
C LYS A 98 -3.16 -20.12 0.22
N ASP A 99 -2.40 -20.63 1.19
CA ASP A 99 -2.52 -21.99 1.70
C ASP A 99 -3.56 -22.08 2.84
N SER A 100 -4.25 -20.97 3.16
CA SER A 100 -5.35 -20.97 4.11
C SER A 100 -6.62 -21.49 3.44
N PRO A 101 -7.17 -22.64 3.88
CA PRO A 101 -8.34 -23.27 3.25
C PRO A 101 -9.64 -22.45 3.33
N ALA A 102 -9.65 -21.31 4.05
CA ALA A 102 -10.80 -20.40 4.14
C ALA A 102 -10.80 -19.26 3.10
N GLY A 103 -9.85 -19.24 2.15
CA GLY A 103 -9.61 -18.10 1.24
C GLY A 103 -10.71 -17.70 0.23
N TRP A 104 -11.80 -18.48 0.10
CA TRP A 104 -12.95 -18.13 -0.77
C TRP A 104 -14.30 -18.65 -0.24
N SER A 105 -14.30 -19.51 0.77
CA SER A 105 -15.55 -20.01 1.34
C SER A 105 -16.20 -18.91 2.18
N ALA A 106 -17.07 -18.11 1.57
CA ALA A 106 -18.15 -17.46 2.31
C ALA A 106 -18.72 -18.53 3.28
N PRO A 107 -18.77 -18.28 4.60
CA PRO A 107 -19.29 -19.29 5.49
C PRO A 107 -20.69 -19.64 5.02
N PRO A 108 -21.04 -20.92 4.80
CA PRO A 108 -22.43 -21.27 4.57
C PRO A 108 -23.19 -20.68 5.75
N SER A 109 -24.25 -19.92 5.45
CA SER A 109 -25.15 -19.28 6.41
C SER A 109 -25.70 -20.33 7.38
N GLY A 110 -24.92 -20.71 8.40
CA GLY A 110 -25.16 -21.96 9.11
C GLY A 110 -24.02 -22.50 9.99
N ALA A 111 -22.82 -21.93 10.00
CA ALA A 111 -21.78 -22.33 10.96
C ALA A 111 -22.10 -21.85 12.40
N ARG A 112 -23.10 -22.48 13.01
CA ARG A 112 -23.25 -22.54 14.46
C ARG A 112 -22.30 -23.63 14.99
N CYS A 113 -21.84 -23.41 16.21
CA CYS A 113 -20.83 -24.17 16.93
C CYS A 113 -20.87 -25.68 16.66
N GLY A 114 -19.69 -26.25 16.40
CA GLY A 114 -19.50 -27.59 15.85
C GLY A 114 -20.18 -28.71 16.62
N CYS A 115 -20.93 -29.55 15.89
CA CYS A 115 -21.22 -30.92 16.29
C CYS A 115 -20.20 -31.85 15.59
N PRO A 116 -19.68 -32.89 16.26
CA PRO A 116 -18.74 -33.82 15.65
C PRO A 116 -19.39 -34.62 14.50
N ALA A 117 -18.61 -34.88 13.46
CA ALA A 117 -19.06 -35.61 12.28
C ALA A 117 -19.44 -37.05 12.63
N GLY A 118 -20.73 -37.39 12.49
CA GLY A 118 -21.22 -38.77 12.70
C GLY A 118 -22.68 -38.91 13.12
N THR A 119 -23.38 -37.83 13.49
CA THR A 119 -24.82 -37.93 13.83
C THR A 119 -25.72 -37.93 12.60
N PRO A 120 -26.77 -38.78 12.56
CA PRO A 120 -27.72 -38.79 11.45
C PRO A 120 -28.38 -37.41 11.33
N THR A 121 -28.56 -36.95 10.10
CA THR A 121 -29.08 -35.64 9.75
C THR A 121 -30.37 -35.32 10.53
N TRP A 122 -30.33 -34.29 11.37
CA TRP A 122 -31.45 -33.84 12.19
C TRP A 122 -32.65 -33.42 11.32
N LYS A 123 -33.84 -33.96 11.62
CA LYS A 123 -35.08 -33.69 10.86
C LYS A 123 -35.89 -32.48 11.36
N SER A 124 -35.60 -31.92 12.54
CA SER A 124 -36.30 -30.73 13.02
C SER A 124 -35.53 -29.91 14.06
N TRP A 125 -35.98 -28.67 14.23
CA TRP A 125 -35.36 -27.59 15.01
C TRP A 125 -35.36 -27.84 16.54
N SER A 126 -36.18 -28.78 17.03
CA SER A 126 -36.39 -29.13 18.43
C SER A 126 -35.37 -30.11 19.02
N ASP A 127 -34.56 -30.77 18.18
CA ASP A 127 -33.61 -31.81 18.64
C ASP A 127 -32.24 -31.26 19.08
N ARG A 128 -32.07 -29.94 19.17
CA ARG A 128 -30.76 -29.29 19.43
C ARG A 128 -30.32 -29.22 20.89
N THR A 129 -31.14 -29.66 21.85
CA THR A 129 -30.86 -29.47 23.27
C THR A 129 -29.91 -30.49 23.88
N SER A 130 -29.44 -31.47 23.10
CA SER A 130 -28.75 -32.67 23.63
C SER A 130 -27.27 -32.79 23.27
N CYS A 131 -26.58 -31.72 22.84
CA CYS A 131 -25.11 -31.77 22.75
C CYS A 131 -24.52 -31.99 24.17
N PRO A 132 -23.84 -33.12 24.45
CA PRO A 132 -23.18 -33.28 25.73
C PRO A 132 -22.03 -32.28 25.82
N ALA A 133 -22.02 -31.48 26.88
CA ALA A 133 -20.94 -30.56 27.19
C ALA A 133 -19.63 -31.36 27.28
N SER A 134 -18.73 -31.18 26.31
CA SER A 134 -17.36 -31.65 26.47
C SER A 134 -16.62 -30.65 27.37
N PRO A 135 -15.90 -31.09 28.41
CA PRO A 135 -15.24 -30.17 29.33
C PRO A 135 -14.04 -29.49 28.65
N ASP A 136 -14.00 -28.16 28.71
CA ASP A 136 -12.83 -27.34 28.41
C ASP A 136 -11.72 -27.61 29.44
N PRO A 137 -10.47 -27.91 29.05
CA PRO A 137 -9.36 -28.09 29.99
C PRO A 137 -9.03 -26.86 30.84
N ARG A 138 -9.67 -25.70 30.63
CA ARG A 138 -9.53 -24.49 31.44
C ARG A 138 -10.82 -23.99 32.11
N GLY A 139 -11.88 -24.79 32.11
CA GLY A 139 -13.06 -24.56 32.96
C GLY A 139 -13.90 -23.32 32.63
N GLY A 140 -13.81 -22.75 31.42
CA GLY A 140 -14.65 -21.63 30.98
C GLY A 140 -15.69 -22.04 29.94
N PRO A 141 -16.93 -21.49 29.95
CA PRO A 141 -17.86 -21.72 28.87
C PRO A 141 -17.38 -21.00 27.60
N LEU A 142 -17.11 -21.76 26.53
CA LEU A 142 -16.67 -21.25 25.22
C LEU A 142 -17.78 -20.58 24.39
N CYS A 143 -18.96 -20.33 24.97
CA CYS A 143 -20.04 -19.58 24.35
C CYS A 143 -20.80 -18.76 25.40
N PRO A 144 -20.96 -17.43 25.23
CA PRO A 144 -21.96 -16.69 26.00
C PRO A 144 -23.37 -17.17 25.60
N PRO A 145 -24.32 -17.28 26.54
CA PRO A 145 -25.71 -17.58 26.20
C PRO A 145 -26.24 -16.49 25.26
N SER A 146 -26.68 -16.87 24.06
CA SER A 146 -27.28 -15.94 23.12
C SER A 146 -28.65 -15.52 23.64
N ASN A 147 -28.71 -14.42 24.38
CA ASN A 147 -29.98 -13.83 24.79
C ASN A 147 -30.56 -13.03 23.60
N ARG A 148 -31.23 -13.72 22.67
CA ARG A 148 -32.17 -13.08 21.74
C ARG A 148 -33.57 -13.45 22.18
N SER A 149 -34.18 -12.56 22.93
CA SER A 149 -35.63 -12.48 23.08
C SER A 149 -36.22 -12.23 21.69
N SER A 150 -37.00 -13.16 21.16
CA SER A 150 -37.83 -12.92 19.98
C SER A 150 -38.97 -11.97 20.36
N PRO A 151 -39.30 -10.93 19.56
CA PRO A 151 -40.56 -10.22 19.73
C PRO A 151 -41.73 -11.11 19.27
N ALA A 152 -42.86 -10.95 19.98
CA ALA A 152 -44.13 -11.67 19.83
C ALA A 152 -44.83 -11.41 18.49
#